data_AF-A0A9W6U7H8-F1
#
_entry.id   AF-A0A9W6U7H8-F1
#
_cell.length_a   1.000
_cell.length_b   1.000
_cell.length_c   1.000
_cell.angle_alpha   90.00
_cell.angle_beta   90.00
_cell.angle_gamma   90.00
#
_symmetry.space_group_name_H-M   'P 1'
#
loop_
_entity.id
_entity.type
_entity.pdbx_description
1 polymer ?
#
loop_
_entity_poly.entity_id
_entity_poly.type
_entity_poly.pdbx_seq_one_letter_code
_entity_poly.pdbx_strand_id
1 'polypeptide(L)'
;MPCQTVGDLKEVIKEKKPNDFKDIDADKLQLCLAKKKKGAGAWLTEKDVKESVTDTDDLKLLNVAGAPLNLVGLLEKDVKFVPTLEDVESMNTPVHVLVVVPEQAQGQPGLWLVTGSVDNALNTKGIRCRLYWMATLRIGYYDPVRRTRDKNVAFCYEGKKLCFHQLRRALPKLMLSAELQRVFYADYVPEESDSPQNTISSVSLTTSVSNLDTSTDEFEYQRIEPKYYFVPHSKAESCHLVSRKQNRDHKREYDKYDRDPNNRLALSRDMHGWYDGMSSDFPIVNMLPGSVDKNPSIGNRRKVFVKVVDGECTDRVFSRLKEGSTKTDDPLVMKTFVHVEDPETFCFCMRWKYDDNDARQRSFFDMTPAVD
;
A
#
# COMPACT_ATOMS: atom_id res chain seq x y z
N MET A 1 -3.52 -1.96 -45.05
CA MET A 1 -3.75 -0.95 -46.13
C MET A 1 -2.60 0.05 -46.07
N PRO A 2 -2.18 0.68 -47.19
CA PRO A 2 -1.17 1.74 -47.11
C PRO A 2 -1.75 2.89 -46.27
N CYS A 3 -1.01 3.37 -45.27
CA CYS A 3 -1.42 4.53 -44.47
C CYS A 3 -1.57 5.73 -45.41
N GLN A 4 -2.75 6.37 -45.43
CA GLN A 4 -3.01 7.52 -46.29
C GLN A 4 -2.99 8.83 -45.50
N THR A 5 -3.36 8.76 -44.22
CA THR A 5 -3.47 9.89 -43.32
C THR A 5 -2.60 9.75 -42.07
N VAL A 6 -2.41 10.85 -41.34
CA VAL A 6 -1.75 10.85 -40.03
C VAL A 6 -2.53 9.99 -39.02
N GLY A 7 -3.86 9.94 -39.11
CA GLY A 7 -4.72 9.07 -38.28
C GLY A 7 -4.40 7.60 -38.49
N ASP A 8 -4.35 7.14 -39.75
CA ASP A 8 -4.01 5.75 -40.09
C ASP A 8 -2.62 5.38 -39.55
N LEU A 9 -1.67 6.31 -39.62
CA LEU A 9 -0.33 6.12 -39.10
C LEU A 9 -0.31 5.92 -37.58
N LYS A 10 -1.13 6.66 -36.82
CA LYS A 10 -1.25 6.48 -35.36
C LYS A 10 -1.83 5.10 -34.99
N GLU A 11 -2.83 4.63 -35.72
CA GLU A 11 -3.43 3.30 -35.49
C GLU A 11 -2.41 2.18 -35.72
N VAL A 12 -1.66 2.26 -36.83
CA VAL A 12 -0.62 1.26 -37.15
C VAL A 12 0.51 1.25 -36.13
N ILE A 13 0.93 2.42 -35.63
CA ILE A 13 1.96 2.52 -34.60
C ILE A 13 1.50 1.82 -33.31
N LYS A 14 0.26 2.06 -32.88
CA LYS A 14 -0.31 1.40 -31.69
C LYS A 14 -0.37 -0.12 -31.87
N GLU A 15 -0.86 -0.60 -33.01
CA GLU A 15 -1.00 -2.02 -33.29
C GLU A 15 0.37 -2.75 -33.27
N LYS A 16 1.43 -2.10 -33.76
CA LYS A 16 2.79 -2.67 -33.78
C LYS A 16 3.49 -2.66 -32.42
N LYS A 17 3.01 -1.87 -31.46
CA LYS A 17 3.59 -1.71 -30.12
C LYS A 17 2.51 -1.83 -29.02
N PRO A 18 1.82 -2.98 -28.95
CA PRO A 18 0.63 -3.13 -28.11
C PRO A 18 0.93 -3.03 -26.61
N ASN A 19 2.12 -3.45 -26.17
CA ASN A 19 2.51 -3.36 -24.76
C ASN A 19 2.88 -1.93 -24.33
N ASP A 20 3.51 -1.17 -25.22
CA ASP A 20 4.00 0.18 -24.92
C ASP A 20 2.85 1.21 -24.93
N PHE A 21 1.78 0.93 -25.68
CA PHE A 21 0.61 1.83 -25.84
C PHE A 21 -0.71 1.20 -25.38
N LYS A 22 -0.69 0.19 -24.50
CA LYS A 22 -1.88 -0.55 -24.06
C LYS A 22 -3.01 0.33 -23.50
N ASP A 23 -2.65 1.40 -22.80
CA ASP A 23 -3.59 2.29 -22.08
C ASP A 23 -3.82 3.63 -22.81
N ILE A 24 -3.39 3.74 -24.08
CA ILE A 24 -3.44 4.98 -24.85
C ILE A 24 -4.24 4.76 -26.12
N ASP A 25 -5.30 5.53 -26.32
CA ASP A 25 -6.05 5.53 -27.56
C ASP A 25 -5.20 6.09 -28.71
N ALA A 26 -5.33 5.52 -29.91
CA ALA A 26 -4.45 5.87 -31.03
C ALA A 26 -4.54 7.35 -31.40
N ASP A 27 -5.74 7.94 -31.29
CA ASP A 27 -6.00 9.36 -31.52
C ASP A 27 -5.22 10.28 -30.56
N LYS A 28 -4.95 9.82 -29.33
CA LYS A 28 -4.19 10.54 -28.29
C LYS A 28 -2.69 10.57 -28.54
N LEU A 29 -2.13 9.69 -29.37
CA LEU A 29 -0.70 9.74 -29.71
C LEU A 29 -0.37 11.07 -30.39
N GLN A 30 0.69 11.74 -29.93
CA GLN A 30 1.20 12.95 -30.59
C GLN A 30 2.37 12.54 -31.48
N LEU A 31 2.33 12.94 -32.76
CA LEU A 31 3.39 12.63 -33.73
C LEU A 31 4.12 13.91 -34.10
N CYS A 32 5.44 13.90 -34.02
CA CYS A 32 6.30 15.00 -34.44
C CYS A 32 7.15 14.56 -35.63
N LEU A 33 7.29 15.45 -36.62
CA LEU A 33 8.23 15.26 -37.71
C LEU A 33 9.65 15.43 -37.16
N ALA A 34 10.47 14.40 -37.27
CA ALA A 34 11.83 14.36 -36.74
C ALA A 34 12.83 15.13 -37.62
N LYS A 35 12.42 16.30 -38.14
CA LYS A 35 13.28 17.26 -38.84
C LYS A 35 13.61 18.41 -37.91
N LYS A 36 14.90 18.76 -37.84
CA LYS A 36 15.37 19.95 -37.11
C LYS A 36 14.73 21.22 -37.70
N LYS A 37 14.73 22.32 -36.95
CA LYS A 37 14.24 23.65 -37.39
C LYS A 37 12.78 23.60 -37.88
N LYS A 38 11.86 23.04 -37.10
CA LYS A 38 10.41 23.00 -37.35
C LYS A 38 10.02 22.44 -38.73
N GLY A 39 10.70 21.39 -39.17
CA GLY A 39 10.39 20.71 -40.43
C GLY A 39 11.21 21.13 -41.65
N ALA A 40 12.11 22.12 -41.51
CA ALA A 40 12.90 22.66 -42.63
C ALA A 40 14.36 22.15 -42.68
N GLY A 41 14.84 21.49 -41.63
CA GLY A 41 16.21 20.99 -41.53
C GLY A 41 16.39 19.52 -41.92
N ALA A 42 17.60 19.01 -41.65
CA ALA A 42 17.92 17.60 -41.78
C ALA A 42 17.09 16.74 -40.80
N TRP A 43 16.90 15.47 -41.18
CA TRP A 43 16.34 14.45 -40.30
C TRP A 43 17.25 14.23 -39.08
N LEU A 44 16.65 13.95 -37.93
CA LEU A 44 17.35 13.43 -36.77
C LEU A 44 17.86 12.02 -37.08
N THR A 45 19.02 11.65 -36.55
CA THR A 45 19.52 10.28 -36.62
C THR A 45 19.18 9.49 -35.35
N GLU A 46 19.30 8.16 -35.38
CA GLU A 46 19.16 7.34 -34.17
C GLU A 46 20.14 7.78 -33.06
N LYS A 47 21.35 8.20 -33.44
CA LYS A 47 22.32 8.80 -32.52
C LYS A 47 21.80 10.09 -31.88
N ASP A 48 21.26 11.01 -32.67
CA ASP A 48 20.68 12.27 -32.17
C ASP A 48 19.56 11.98 -31.16
N VAL A 49 18.70 10.99 -31.44
CA VAL A 49 17.59 10.60 -30.56
C VAL A 49 18.07 10.00 -29.24
N LYS A 50 19.18 9.24 -29.27
CA LYS A 50 19.76 8.60 -28.08
C LYS A 50 20.54 9.56 -27.20
N GLU A 51 21.18 10.56 -27.79
CA GLU A 51 22.05 11.51 -27.09
C GLU A 51 21.30 12.78 -26.61
N SER A 52 20.23 13.23 -27.28
CA SER A 52 19.57 14.51 -26.95
C SER A 52 18.16 14.67 -27.51
N VAL A 53 17.13 14.16 -26.80
CA VAL A 53 15.74 14.64 -26.97
C VAL A 53 15.11 14.81 -25.60
N THR A 54 15.34 15.97 -24.97
CA THR A 54 14.59 16.40 -23.79
C THR A 54 13.47 17.38 -24.13
N ASP A 55 13.57 18.13 -25.24
CA ASP A 55 12.54 19.08 -25.69
C ASP A 55 12.15 18.84 -27.16
N THR A 56 10.83 18.83 -27.43
CA THR A 56 10.27 18.64 -28.79
C THR A 56 9.82 19.96 -29.44
N ASP A 57 10.10 21.09 -28.81
CA ASP A 57 9.64 22.44 -29.19
C ASP A 57 10.16 22.91 -30.56
N ASP A 58 11.30 22.37 -30.99
CA ASP A 58 11.91 22.66 -32.29
C ASP A 58 11.44 21.73 -33.42
N LEU A 59 10.52 20.80 -33.12
CA LEU A 59 9.96 19.86 -34.09
C LEU A 59 8.58 20.30 -34.57
N LYS A 60 8.17 19.83 -35.75
CA LYS A 60 6.86 20.12 -36.32
C LYS A 60 5.85 19.07 -35.86
N LEU A 61 4.87 19.50 -35.06
CA LEU A 61 3.77 18.64 -34.61
C LEU A 61 2.79 18.33 -35.76
N LEU A 62 2.37 17.06 -35.87
CA LEU A 62 1.36 16.56 -36.80
C LEU A 62 0.01 16.45 -36.08
N ASN A 63 -0.63 17.60 -35.84
CA ASN A 63 -1.87 17.70 -35.05
C ASN A 63 -3.16 17.36 -35.81
N VAL A 64 -3.14 17.42 -37.15
CA VAL A 64 -4.32 17.15 -37.98
C VAL A 64 -4.37 15.68 -38.38
N ALA A 65 -5.22 14.87 -37.73
CA ALA A 65 -5.34 13.43 -38.01
C ALA A 65 -5.74 13.13 -39.46
N GLY A 66 -6.63 13.95 -40.05
CA GLY A 66 -7.03 13.81 -41.45
C GLY A 66 -6.00 14.30 -42.46
N ALA A 67 -4.82 14.80 -42.03
CA ALA A 67 -3.81 15.29 -42.96
C ALA A 67 -3.24 14.13 -43.79
N PRO A 68 -3.28 14.22 -45.13
CA PRO A 68 -2.62 13.27 -46.01
C PRO A 68 -1.10 13.23 -45.78
N LEU A 69 -0.50 12.04 -45.83
CA LEU A 69 0.95 11.86 -45.61
C LEU A 69 1.83 12.62 -46.63
N ASN A 70 1.30 12.86 -47.83
CA ASN A 70 1.98 13.65 -48.86
C ASN A 70 2.11 15.14 -48.53
N LEU A 71 1.18 15.71 -47.76
CA LEU A 71 1.21 17.12 -47.36
C LEU A 71 2.11 17.36 -46.15
N VAL A 72 2.45 16.31 -45.40
CA VAL A 72 3.32 16.37 -44.22
C VAL A 72 4.75 15.89 -44.50
N GLY A 73 5.07 15.53 -45.75
CA GLY A 73 6.42 15.13 -46.17
C GLY A 73 6.83 13.73 -45.70
N LEU A 74 5.84 12.83 -45.55
CA LEU A 74 6.02 11.42 -45.15
C LEU A 74 5.71 10.44 -46.29
N LEU A 75 5.72 10.89 -47.55
CA LEU A 75 5.66 9.96 -48.69
C LEU A 75 6.97 9.18 -48.79
N GLU A 76 6.87 7.96 -49.33
CA GLU A 76 8.02 7.07 -49.56
C GLU A 76 9.19 7.78 -50.26
N LYS A 77 8.91 8.60 -51.29
CA LYS A 77 9.93 9.38 -52.01
C LYS A 77 10.66 10.42 -51.15
N ASP A 78 10.01 10.94 -50.11
CA ASP A 78 10.51 12.02 -49.25
C ASP A 78 11.27 11.46 -48.01
N VAL A 79 10.99 10.21 -47.64
CA VAL A 79 11.63 9.49 -46.53
C VAL A 79 12.64 8.45 -47.00
N LYS A 80 12.78 8.25 -48.32
CA LYS A 80 13.68 7.24 -48.87
C LYS A 80 15.12 7.51 -48.43
N PHE A 81 15.68 6.55 -47.70
CA PHE A 81 17.08 6.50 -47.32
C PHE A 81 17.62 5.11 -47.68
N VAL A 82 18.79 5.06 -48.33
CA VAL A 82 19.46 3.80 -48.65
C VAL A 82 20.64 3.68 -47.68
N PRO A 83 20.51 2.85 -46.62
CA PRO A 83 21.55 2.75 -45.59
C PRO A 83 22.80 2.07 -46.14
N THR A 84 23.97 2.60 -45.79
CA THR A 84 25.24 1.89 -45.93
C THR A 84 25.60 1.16 -44.63
N LEU A 85 26.57 0.23 -44.69
CA LEU A 85 27.01 -0.50 -43.50
C LEU A 85 27.58 0.46 -42.43
N GLU A 86 28.28 1.50 -42.86
CA GLU A 86 28.84 2.55 -42.00
C GLU A 86 27.76 3.38 -41.30
N ASP A 87 26.64 3.68 -41.98
CA ASP A 87 25.51 4.42 -41.39
C ASP A 87 24.85 3.63 -40.25
N VAL A 88 24.79 2.30 -40.37
CA VAL A 88 24.22 1.43 -39.34
C VAL A 88 25.17 1.32 -38.14
N GLU A 89 26.47 1.14 -38.37
CA GLU A 89 27.48 1.05 -37.31
C GLU A 89 27.61 2.37 -36.52
N SER A 90 27.44 3.51 -37.20
CA SER A 90 27.51 4.84 -36.60
C SER A 90 26.17 5.39 -36.08
N MET A 91 25.08 4.63 -36.20
CA MET A 91 23.70 5.03 -35.83
C MET A 91 23.24 6.32 -36.54
N ASN A 92 23.69 6.53 -37.78
CA ASN A 92 23.35 7.68 -38.63
C ASN A 92 22.07 7.47 -39.46
N THR A 93 21.36 6.36 -39.25
CA THR A 93 20.05 6.12 -39.86
C THR A 93 19.05 7.21 -39.46
N PRO A 94 18.34 7.83 -40.42
CA PRO A 94 17.39 8.89 -40.14
C PRO A 94 16.13 8.36 -39.46
N VAL A 95 15.70 9.05 -38.42
CA VAL A 95 14.39 8.92 -37.79
C VAL A 95 13.45 9.92 -38.47
N HIS A 96 12.31 9.45 -38.94
CA HIS A 96 11.34 10.29 -39.67
C HIS A 96 10.20 10.81 -38.81
N VAL A 97 9.75 10.01 -37.83
CA VAL A 97 8.64 10.35 -36.93
C VAL A 97 9.06 10.05 -35.50
N LEU A 98 8.86 11.02 -34.61
CA LEU A 98 8.93 10.85 -33.17
C LEU A 98 7.52 10.73 -32.62
N VAL A 99 7.28 9.68 -31.86
CA VAL A 99 6.01 9.47 -31.15
C VAL A 99 6.17 10.08 -29.77
N VAL A 100 5.48 11.20 -29.55
CA VAL A 100 5.34 11.80 -28.23
C VAL A 100 4.11 11.15 -27.60
N VAL A 101 4.36 10.41 -26.54
CA VAL A 101 3.27 10.01 -25.65
C VAL A 101 2.85 11.29 -24.93
N PRO A 102 1.61 11.78 -25.09
CA PRO A 102 1.17 12.90 -24.28
C PRO A 102 1.42 12.51 -22.83
N GLU A 103 2.02 13.42 -22.06
CA GLU A 103 1.97 13.29 -20.62
C GLU A 103 0.49 13.18 -20.26
N GLN A 104 -0.01 11.95 -20.04
CA GLN A 104 -1.17 11.75 -19.21
C GLN A 104 -0.81 12.49 -17.96
N ALA A 105 -1.43 13.67 -17.76
CA ALA A 105 -1.08 14.65 -16.74
C ALA A 105 -0.17 14.00 -15.71
N GLN A 106 1.15 14.16 -15.89
CA GLN A 106 2.15 13.52 -15.06
C GLN A 106 2.13 14.20 -13.68
N GLY A 107 0.97 14.15 -13.01
CA GLY A 107 0.94 13.91 -11.58
C GLY A 107 1.64 12.59 -11.39
N GLN A 108 2.88 12.70 -10.93
CA GLN A 108 3.71 11.69 -10.27
C GLN A 108 3.16 10.25 -10.31
N PRO A 109 3.94 9.28 -10.84
CA PRO A 109 3.48 7.91 -10.94
C PRO A 109 3.06 7.38 -9.57
N GLY A 110 1.75 7.25 -9.40
CA GLY A 110 1.14 6.50 -8.32
C GLY A 110 0.57 7.30 -7.15
N LEU A 111 0.32 8.62 -7.20
CA LEU A 111 -0.37 9.34 -6.10
C LEU A 111 -1.67 10.00 -6.56
N TRP A 112 -2.78 9.69 -5.90
CA TRP A 112 -4.09 10.32 -6.08
C TRP A 112 -4.34 11.30 -4.94
N LEU A 113 -4.64 12.56 -5.25
CA LEU A 113 -5.16 13.48 -4.26
C LEU A 113 -6.64 13.15 -3.99
N VAL A 114 -6.92 12.73 -2.77
CA VAL A 114 -8.27 12.49 -2.25
C VAL A 114 -8.66 13.71 -1.44
N THR A 115 -9.64 14.46 -1.96
CA THR A 115 -10.27 15.56 -1.24
C THR A 115 -11.71 15.22 -0.94
N GLY A 116 -12.23 15.77 0.15
CA GLY A 116 -13.64 15.67 0.47
C GLY A 116 -13.97 16.42 1.74
N SER A 117 -15.25 16.40 2.09
CA SER A 117 -15.75 17.01 3.31
C SER A 117 -16.85 16.16 3.93
N VAL A 118 -16.95 16.24 5.26
CA VAL A 118 -18.04 15.65 6.03
C VAL A 118 -18.87 16.80 6.62
N ASP A 119 -20.11 16.92 6.17
CA ASP A 119 -21.07 17.88 6.70
C ASP A 119 -21.49 17.50 8.12
N ASN A 120 -21.76 18.51 8.95
CA ASN A 120 -22.17 18.35 10.35
C ASN A 120 -21.19 17.54 11.22
N ALA A 121 -19.92 17.46 10.82
CA ALA A 121 -18.90 16.67 11.52
C ALA A 121 -18.73 17.05 13.00
N LEU A 122 -18.97 18.32 13.36
CA LEU A 122 -18.96 18.76 14.77
C LEU A 122 -20.04 18.08 15.63
N ASN A 123 -21.15 17.65 15.02
CA ASN A 123 -22.25 16.97 15.71
C ASN A 123 -22.06 15.45 15.73
N THR A 124 -21.07 14.92 14.99
CA THR A 124 -20.79 13.49 14.90
C THR A 124 -19.55 13.17 15.72
N LYS A 125 -19.76 12.66 16.94
CA LYS A 125 -18.67 12.32 17.88
C LYS A 125 -17.66 11.36 17.21
N GLY A 126 -16.37 11.63 17.40
CA GLY A 126 -15.29 10.75 16.94
C GLY A 126 -15.03 10.72 15.42
N ILE A 127 -15.71 11.54 14.61
CA ILE A 127 -15.57 11.49 13.15
C ILE A 127 -14.15 11.81 12.66
N ARG A 128 -13.48 12.79 13.28
CA ARG A 128 -12.09 13.15 12.93
C ARG A 128 -11.11 12.03 13.29
N CYS A 129 -11.25 11.44 14.48
CA CYS A 129 -10.54 10.24 14.92
C CYS A 129 -10.70 9.08 13.91
N ARG A 130 -11.94 8.78 13.51
CA ARG A 130 -12.25 7.74 12.51
C ARG A 130 -11.60 8.02 11.15
N LEU A 131 -11.55 9.27 10.71
CA LEU A 131 -10.91 9.62 9.44
C LEU A 131 -9.38 9.50 9.49
N TYR A 132 -8.72 9.88 10.59
CA TYR A 132 -7.30 9.61 10.81
C TYR A 132 -6.99 8.11 10.81
N TRP A 133 -7.86 7.30 11.40
CA TRP A 133 -7.78 5.84 11.32
C TRP A 133 -7.91 5.31 9.88
N MET A 134 -8.90 5.80 9.13
CA MET A 134 -9.09 5.40 7.73
C MET A 134 -7.92 5.80 6.83
N ALA A 135 -7.34 6.97 7.07
CA ALA A 135 -6.10 7.42 6.41
C ALA A 135 -4.95 6.44 6.66
N THR A 136 -4.80 6.04 7.92
CA THR A 136 -3.76 5.13 8.40
C THR A 136 -3.85 3.77 7.72
N LEU A 137 -5.03 3.14 7.75
CA LEU A 137 -5.29 1.84 7.12
C LEU A 137 -5.16 1.86 5.59
N ARG A 138 -5.52 2.97 4.94
CA ARG A 138 -5.53 3.06 3.47
C ARG A 138 -4.25 3.64 2.88
N ILE A 139 -3.19 3.75 3.69
CA ILE A 139 -1.88 4.27 3.28
C ILE A 139 -2.03 5.70 2.72
N GLY A 140 -2.66 6.57 3.52
CA GLY A 140 -2.80 7.99 3.26
C GLY A 140 -1.52 8.76 3.60
N TYR A 141 -1.23 9.79 2.81
CA TYR A 141 -0.10 10.70 2.98
C TYR A 141 -0.59 12.13 3.09
N TYR A 142 0.13 12.96 3.85
CA TYR A 142 -0.14 14.38 3.94
C TYR A 142 0.03 15.03 2.57
N ASP A 143 -0.88 15.93 2.23
CA ASP A 143 -0.71 16.81 1.08
C ASP A 143 0.44 17.78 1.33
N PRO A 144 1.54 17.74 0.52
CA PRO A 144 2.68 18.62 0.68
C PRO A 144 2.33 20.11 0.66
N VAL A 145 1.25 20.49 -0.03
CA VAL A 145 0.79 21.88 -0.15
C VAL A 145 0.16 22.39 1.16
N ARG A 146 -0.30 21.47 2.02
CA ARG A 146 -0.90 21.78 3.33
C ARG A 146 0.04 21.53 4.51
N ARG A 147 1.32 21.23 4.22
CA ARG A 147 2.36 21.19 5.24
C ARG A 147 2.83 22.60 5.55
N THR A 148 2.77 22.97 6.81
CA THR A 148 3.52 24.13 7.34
C THR A 148 4.78 23.61 8.01
N ARG A 149 5.83 24.44 8.16
CA ARG A 149 7.11 24.01 8.75
C ARG A 149 6.96 23.31 10.12
N ASP A 150 5.87 23.61 10.83
CA ASP A 150 5.65 23.19 12.21
C ASP A 150 4.42 22.28 12.38
N LYS A 151 3.60 22.06 11.34
CA LYS A 151 2.36 21.26 11.45
C LYS A 151 1.94 20.63 10.12
N ASN A 152 1.62 19.34 10.19
CA ASN A 152 0.96 18.58 9.13
C ASN A 152 -0.54 18.47 9.42
N VAL A 153 -1.38 18.90 8.47
CA VAL A 153 -2.84 18.90 8.66
C VAL A 153 -3.50 18.12 7.52
N ALA A 154 -3.96 16.89 7.82
CA ALA A 154 -4.72 16.05 6.89
C ALA A 154 -6.23 16.35 6.95
N PHE A 155 -6.71 16.79 8.11
CA PHE A 155 -8.11 17.04 8.44
C PHE A 155 -8.25 18.37 9.15
N CYS A 156 -9.07 19.27 8.61
CA CYS A 156 -9.30 20.60 9.17
C CYS A 156 -10.78 20.97 9.11
N TYR A 157 -11.27 21.72 10.10
CA TYR A 157 -12.63 22.24 10.07
C TYR A 157 -12.71 23.54 9.27
N GLU A 158 -13.71 23.61 8.39
CA GLU A 158 -14.15 24.81 7.70
C GLU A 158 -15.60 25.07 8.14
N GLY A 159 -15.76 25.81 9.25
CA GLY A 159 -17.05 26.00 9.91
C GLY A 159 -17.57 24.69 10.53
N LYS A 160 -18.76 24.22 10.08
CA LYS A 160 -19.36 22.95 10.54
C LYS A 160 -18.92 21.73 9.73
N LYS A 161 -18.09 21.92 8.69
CA LYS A 161 -17.63 20.86 7.80
C LYS A 161 -16.22 20.44 8.17
N LEU A 162 -15.98 19.14 8.21
CA LEU A 162 -14.62 18.60 8.33
C LEU A 162 -14.09 18.31 6.93
N CYS A 163 -13.14 19.10 6.47
CA CYS A 163 -12.50 18.96 5.16
C CYS A 163 -11.23 18.11 5.29
N PHE A 164 -10.97 17.28 4.28
CA PHE A 164 -9.78 16.44 4.24
C PHE A 164 -9.08 16.50 2.89
N HIS A 165 -7.75 16.49 2.94
CA HIS A 165 -6.87 16.58 1.77
C HIS A 165 -5.70 15.63 2.00
N GLN A 166 -5.71 14.51 1.30
CA GLN A 166 -4.71 13.45 1.50
C GLN A 166 -4.30 12.85 0.18
N LEU A 167 -3.02 12.54 0.03
CA LEU A 167 -2.53 11.77 -1.10
C LEU A 167 -2.67 10.27 -0.82
N ARG A 168 -2.99 9.48 -1.83
CA ARG A 168 -3.12 8.03 -1.75
C ARG A 168 -2.30 7.35 -2.83
N ARG A 169 -1.61 6.27 -2.50
CA ARG A 169 -0.79 5.55 -3.48
C ARG A 169 -1.59 4.52 -4.29
N ALA A 170 -1.38 4.50 -5.61
CA ALA A 170 -2.04 3.57 -6.54
C ALA A 170 -1.35 2.19 -6.61
N LEU A 171 -0.02 2.15 -6.47
CA LEU A 171 0.79 0.92 -6.53
C LEU A 171 2.00 1.00 -5.58
N PRO A 172 2.32 -0.06 -4.80
CA PRO A 172 3.36 -0.02 -3.77
C PRO A 172 4.82 0.10 -4.26
N LYS A 173 5.08 -0.04 -5.57
CA LYS A 173 6.41 -0.40 -6.10
C LYS A 173 7.23 0.71 -6.75
N LEU A 174 6.69 1.90 -6.99
CA LEU A 174 7.45 3.02 -7.58
C LEU A 174 8.16 3.88 -6.54
N MET A 175 9.50 3.81 -6.47
CA MET A 175 10.31 4.74 -5.69
C MET A 175 10.02 6.17 -6.17
N LEU A 176 9.38 6.95 -5.31
CA LEU A 176 9.26 8.40 -5.49
C LEU A 176 10.34 9.10 -4.68
N SER A 177 10.96 10.08 -5.32
CA SER A 177 11.94 10.99 -4.74
C SER A 177 11.25 11.97 -3.78
N ALA A 178 11.79 12.08 -2.57
CA ALA A 178 11.56 13.11 -1.54
C ALA A 178 10.20 13.18 -0.79
N GLU A 179 10.28 12.96 0.54
CA GLU A 179 9.50 13.59 1.62
C GLU A 179 7.96 13.43 1.69
N LEU A 180 7.37 12.33 1.25
CA LEU A 180 5.97 12.05 1.62
C LEU A 180 5.88 11.61 3.07
N GLN A 181 5.27 12.44 3.92
CA GLN A 181 4.93 12.05 5.29
C GLN A 181 3.59 11.33 5.30
N ARG A 182 3.58 10.15 5.90
CA ARG A 182 2.39 9.33 6.07
C ARG A 182 1.49 9.91 7.15
N VAL A 183 0.18 9.79 6.96
CA VAL A 183 -0.81 10.11 8.00
C VAL A 183 -0.98 8.88 8.89
N PHE A 184 -0.77 9.05 10.18
CA PHE A 184 -0.98 8.02 11.19
C PHE A 184 -2.11 8.40 12.14
N TYR A 185 -2.72 7.40 12.78
CA TYR A 185 -3.71 7.62 13.82
C TYR A 185 -3.08 8.36 15.00
N ALA A 186 -1.81 8.08 15.32
CA ALA A 186 -1.05 8.80 16.34
C ALA A 186 -0.90 10.30 16.08
N ASP A 187 -1.12 10.78 14.84
CA ASP A 187 -1.13 12.20 14.52
C ASP A 187 -2.44 12.89 14.96
N TYR A 188 -3.47 12.11 15.32
CA TYR A 188 -4.68 12.61 15.94
C TYR A 188 -4.39 12.98 17.39
N VAL A 189 -4.48 14.28 17.69
CA VAL A 189 -4.38 14.81 19.06
C VAL A 189 -5.80 15.01 19.61
N PRO A 190 -6.22 14.18 20.58
CA PRO A 190 -7.58 14.24 21.09
C PRO A 190 -7.94 15.52 21.86
N GLU A 191 -6.93 16.22 22.41
CA GLU A 191 -7.10 17.42 23.25
C GLU A 191 -7.10 18.74 22.44
N GLU A 192 -6.95 18.69 21.11
CA GLU A 192 -7.11 19.89 20.27
C GLU A 192 -8.56 20.41 20.35
N SER A 193 -8.74 21.74 20.42
CA SER A 193 -10.04 22.42 20.60
C SER A 193 -11.11 22.04 19.58
N ASP A 194 -10.68 21.51 18.43
CA ASP A 194 -11.53 21.08 17.32
C ASP A 194 -11.92 19.59 17.41
N SER A 195 -11.59 18.92 18.52
CA SER A 195 -11.80 17.50 18.77
C SER A 195 -12.49 17.30 20.12
N PRO A 196 -13.82 17.48 20.24
CA PRO A 196 -14.51 17.24 21.51
C PRO A 196 -14.36 15.77 21.92
N GLN A 197 -13.63 15.54 23.02
CA GLN A 197 -13.29 14.22 23.53
C GLN A 197 -14.34 13.69 24.53
N ASN A 198 -14.40 12.36 24.57
CA ASN A 198 -14.71 11.48 25.69
C ASN A 198 -16.16 11.19 26.08
N THR A 199 -16.57 9.95 25.78
CA THR A 199 -16.77 8.94 26.84
C THR A 199 -16.43 7.57 26.26
N ILE A 200 -15.21 7.08 26.47
CA ILE A 200 -14.82 5.72 26.08
C ILE A 200 -15.09 4.82 27.27
N SER A 201 -15.91 3.81 27.06
CA SER A 201 -16.03 2.69 28.01
C SER A 201 -14.76 1.87 27.91
N SER A 202 -14.00 1.82 29.01
CA SER A 202 -12.84 0.95 29.14
C SER A 202 -13.21 -0.46 28.71
N VAL A 203 -12.58 -0.94 27.64
CA VAL A 203 -12.73 -2.32 27.18
C VAL A 203 -12.22 -3.21 28.32
N SER A 204 -13.15 -3.84 29.04
CA SER A 204 -12.82 -4.74 30.15
C SER A 204 -12.10 -5.97 29.60
N LEU A 205 -10.81 -6.07 29.91
CA LEU A 205 -9.93 -7.15 29.47
C LEU A 205 -9.98 -8.29 30.48
N THR A 206 -10.57 -9.41 30.08
CA THR A 206 -10.68 -10.62 30.93
C THR A 206 -9.68 -11.71 30.56
N THR A 207 -8.62 -11.42 29.80
CA THR A 207 -7.59 -12.43 29.50
C THR A 207 -6.68 -12.64 30.71
N SER A 208 -6.84 -13.80 31.37
CA SER A 208 -5.94 -14.25 32.43
C SER A 208 -4.56 -14.50 31.83
N VAL A 209 -3.57 -13.70 32.22
CA VAL A 209 -2.20 -13.82 31.70
C VAL A 209 -1.48 -14.98 32.40
N SER A 210 -1.12 -16.02 31.65
CA SER A 210 -0.21 -17.06 32.11
C SER A 210 1.18 -16.84 31.51
N ASN A 211 2.20 -16.81 32.36
CA ASN A 211 3.59 -16.64 31.96
C ASN A 211 4.23 -17.98 31.58
N LEU A 212 5.04 -17.98 30.52
CA LEU A 212 5.80 -19.11 30.01
C LEU A 212 7.26 -19.01 30.40
N ASP A 213 7.88 -20.18 30.62
CA ASP A 213 9.32 -20.31 30.70
C ASP A 213 9.93 -20.44 29.30
N THR A 214 11.17 -19.97 29.14
CA THR A 214 11.90 -20.02 27.86
C THR A 214 12.25 -21.44 27.40
N SER A 215 12.12 -22.43 28.28
CA SER A 215 12.32 -23.86 27.98
C SER A 215 11.07 -24.56 27.43
N THR A 216 9.92 -23.88 27.34
CA THR A 216 8.67 -24.49 26.87
C THR A 216 8.61 -24.58 25.34
N ASP A 217 7.99 -25.66 24.84
CA ASP A 217 7.74 -25.85 23.41
C ASP A 217 6.89 -24.70 22.81
N GLU A 218 5.92 -24.19 23.56
CA GLU A 218 5.12 -23.03 23.14
C GLU A 218 6.00 -21.80 22.88
N PHE A 219 6.96 -21.51 23.78
CA PHE A 219 7.89 -20.41 23.62
C PHE A 219 8.87 -20.60 22.46
N GLU A 220 9.35 -21.82 22.24
CA GLU A 220 10.35 -22.07 21.21
C GLU A 220 9.73 -22.09 19.81
N TYR A 221 8.54 -22.69 19.68
CA TYR A 221 7.94 -22.96 18.38
C TYR A 221 6.83 -21.99 17.99
N GLN A 222 6.12 -21.40 18.95
CA GLN A 222 4.94 -20.55 18.73
C GLN A 222 5.15 -19.07 19.12
N ARG A 223 6.41 -18.63 19.12
CA ARG A 223 6.82 -17.23 19.32
C ARG A 223 7.07 -16.54 17.98
N ILE A 224 6.64 -15.27 17.87
CA ILE A 224 6.87 -14.44 16.67
C ILE A 224 7.93 -13.34 16.89
N GLU A 225 8.34 -13.11 18.14
CA GLU A 225 9.38 -12.14 18.51
C GLU A 225 10.74 -12.82 18.74
N PRO A 226 11.87 -12.11 18.66
CA PRO A 226 13.17 -12.68 19.00
C PRO A 226 13.33 -12.85 20.51
N LYS A 227 14.17 -13.83 20.89
CA LYS A 227 14.36 -14.27 22.29
C LYS A 227 14.84 -13.16 23.24
N TYR A 228 15.56 -12.16 22.73
CA TYR A 228 16.12 -11.08 23.54
C TYR A 228 15.06 -10.13 24.13
N TYR A 229 13.80 -10.14 23.66
CA TYR A 229 12.72 -9.38 24.29
C TYR A 229 12.20 -10.01 25.59
N PHE A 230 12.65 -11.23 25.91
CA PHE A 230 12.23 -12.00 27.08
C PHE A 230 13.38 -12.15 28.09
N VAL A 231 14.59 -12.43 27.60
CA VAL A 231 15.74 -12.63 28.49
C VAL A 231 16.45 -11.30 28.75
N PRO A 232 16.84 -10.94 30.00
CA PRO A 232 16.84 -11.78 31.21
C PRO A 232 15.63 -11.63 32.15
N HIS A 233 14.79 -10.61 31.99
CA HIS A 233 13.86 -10.17 33.04
C HIS A 233 12.37 -10.31 32.70
N SER A 234 12.01 -10.57 31.45
CA SER A 234 10.62 -10.65 30.97
C SER A 234 10.21 -12.09 30.65
N LYS A 235 9.07 -12.52 31.17
CA LYS A 235 8.47 -13.80 30.75
C LYS A 235 7.61 -13.58 29.53
N ALA A 236 7.53 -14.60 28.68
CA ALA A 236 6.55 -14.60 27.60
C ALA A 236 5.16 -14.86 28.19
N GLU A 237 4.15 -14.26 27.61
CA GLU A 237 2.76 -14.49 27.94
C GLU A 237 2.17 -15.49 26.95
N SER A 238 1.41 -16.45 27.47
CA SER A 238 0.66 -17.44 26.68
C SER A 238 -0.67 -16.83 26.25
N CYS A 239 -0.63 -16.17 25.09
CA CYS A 239 -1.79 -15.52 24.49
C CYS A 239 -2.75 -16.58 23.93
N HIS A 240 -4.03 -16.51 24.32
CA HIS A 240 -5.06 -17.38 23.77
C HIS A 240 -5.65 -16.74 22.51
N LEU A 241 -5.67 -17.49 21.41
CA LEU A 241 -6.28 -17.03 20.16
C LEU A 241 -7.82 -17.03 20.28
N VAL A 242 -8.42 -18.16 20.66
CA VAL A 242 -9.81 -18.21 21.09
C VAL A 242 -9.87 -17.90 22.58
N SER A 243 -10.54 -16.80 22.93
CA SER A 243 -10.51 -16.26 24.30
C SER A 243 -11.18 -17.20 25.32
N ARG A 244 -10.66 -17.21 26.56
CA ARG A 244 -11.30 -17.96 27.67
C ARG A 244 -12.72 -17.50 27.96
N LYS A 245 -13.05 -16.24 27.71
CA LYS A 245 -14.42 -15.73 27.88
C LYS A 245 -15.38 -16.48 26.96
N GLN A 246 -14.99 -16.68 25.71
CA GLN A 246 -15.78 -17.43 24.74
C GLN A 246 -15.83 -18.93 25.06
N ASN A 247 -14.75 -19.49 25.60
CA ASN A 247 -14.80 -20.86 26.16
C ASN A 247 -15.79 -20.98 27.33
N ARG A 248 -15.94 -19.95 28.16
CA ARG A 248 -16.91 -19.93 29.27
C ARG A 248 -18.34 -19.74 28.78
N ASP A 249 -18.55 -18.77 27.89
CA ASP A 249 -19.87 -18.34 27.43
C ASP A 249 -20.45 -19.33 26.39
N HIS A 250 -19.60 -19.93 25.56
CA HIS A 250 -19.96 -20.84 24.47
C HIS A 250 -19.22 -22.18 24.58
N LYS A 251 -19.22 -22.75 25.80
CA LYS A 251 -18.46 -23.96 26.15
C LYS A 251 -18.64 -25.14 25.18
N ARG A 252 -19.85 -25.38 24.66
CA ARG A 252 -20.09 -26.50 23.72
C ARG A 252 -19.26 -26.41 22.44
N GLU A 253 -18.92 -25.21 22.00
CA GLU A 253 -18.23 -24.97 20.73
C GLU A 253 -16.71 -24.85 20.92
N TYR A 254 -16.26 -24.15 21.97
CA TYR A 254 -14.85 -23.75 22.09
C TYR A 254 -14.05 -24.43 23.22
N ASP A 255 -14.67 -25.23 24.11
CA ASP A 255 -13.96 -25.92 25.21
C ASP A 255 -12.82 -26.82 24.73
N LYS A 256 -12.96 -27.39 23.52
CA LYS A 256 -11.91 -28.20 22.86
C LYS A 256 -10.61 -27.42 22.61
N TYR A 257 -10.67 -26.08 22.49
CA TYR A 257 -9.50 -25.23 22.27
C TYR A 257 -8.90 -24.69 23.57
N ASP A 258 -9.58 -24.82 24.72
CA ASP A 258 -9.14 -24.19 25.96
C ASP A 258 -7.81 -24.74 26.46
N ARG A 259 -7.51 -26.02 26.19
CA ARG A 259 -6.24 -26.66 26.56
C ARG A 259 -5.38 -27.05 25.36
N ASP A 260 -5.80 -26.65 24.16
CA ASP A 260 -5.08 -27.00 22.94
C ASP A 260 -3.84 -26.10 22.77
N PRO A 261 -2.62 -26.67 22.66
CA PRO A 261 -1.41 -25.88 22.43
C PRO A 261 -1.41 -25.15 21.09
N ASN A 262 -2.24 -25.53 20.11
CA ASN A 262 -2.42 -24.83 18.84
C ASN A 262 -3.37 -23.63 18.96
N ASN A 263 -3.98 -23.41 20.12
CA ASN A 263 -4.75 -22.21 20.44
C ASN A 263 -3.91 -21.16 21.20
N ARG A 264 -2.58 -21.19 21.02
CA ARG A 264 -1.64 -20.36 21.78
C ARG A 264 -0.66 -19.60 20.90
N LEU A 265 -0.19 -18.48 21.44
CA LEU A 265 0.97 -17.75 20.94
C LEU A 265 1.80 -17.27 22.12
N ALA A 266 3.11 -17.47 22.04
CA ALA A 266 4.04 -16.89 22.99
C ALA A 266 4.39 -15.46 22.57
N LEU A 267 3.88 -14.47 23.30
CA LEU A 267 4.06 -13.05 23.01
C LEU A 267 4.70 -12.31 24.20
N SER A 268 5.44 -11.24 23.93
CA SER A 268 5.85 -10.30 24.95
C SER A 268 4.62 -9.56 25.51
N ARG A 269 4.74 -9.01 26.72
CA ARG A 269 3.67 -8.20 27.32
C ARG A 269 3.21 -7.07 26.41
N ASP A 270 4.16 -6.43 25.71
CA ASP A 270 3.83 -5.36 24.77
C ASP A 270 3.05 -5.89 23.58
N MET A 271 3.56 -6.94 22.92
CA MET A 271 2.93 -7.51 21.72
C MET A 271 1.55 -8.11 22.03
N HIS A 272 1.44 -8.81 23.17
CA HIS A 272 0.16 -9.32 23.64
C HIS A 272 -0.80 -8.18 23.95
N GLY A 273 -0.33 -7.12 24.61
CA GLY A 273 -1.16 -5.96 24.90
C GLY A 273 -1.59 -5.18 23.66
N TRP A 274 -0.79 -5.15 22.60
CA TRP A 274 -1.21 -4.58 21.32
C TRP A 274 -2.21 -5.47 20.57
N TYR A 275 -2.05 -6.78 20.68
CA TYR A 275 -2.91 -7.75 20.00
C TYR A 275 -4.27 -7.93 20.68
N ASP A 276 -4.33 -7.80 22.00
CA ASP A 276 -5.59 -7.88 22.76
C ASP A 276 -6.25 -6.51 22.97
N GLY A 277 -5.54 -5.42 22.69
CA GLY A 277 -5.95 -4.07 23.10
C GLY A 277 -5.89 -3.89 24.61
N MET A 278 -4.89 -4.47 25.29
CA MET A 278 -4.61 -4.21 26.71
C MET A 278 -3.78 -2.97 26.97
N SER A 279 -2.96 -2.60 25.99
CA SER A 279 -2.05 -1.45 26.10
C SER A 279 -2.65 -0.17 25.48
N SER A 280 -3.87 -0.25 24.94
CA SER A 280 -4.57 0.81 24.20
C SER A 280 -6.07 0.56 24.24
N ASP A 281 -6.91 1.52 23.82
CA ASP A 281 -8.37 1.38 23.91
C ASP A 281 -8.96 0.30 22.97
N PHE A 282 -8.18 -0.17 21.99
CA PHE A 282 -8.53 -1.24 21.05
C PHE A 282 -7.26 -1.97 20.56
N PRO A 283 -7.38 -3.17 19.94
CA PRO A 283 -6.25 -3.87 19.34
C PRO A 283 -5.60 -3.06 18.21
N ILE A 284 -4.30 -2.78 18.31
CA ILE A 284 -3.54 -2.04 17.27
C ILE A 284 -2.75 -2.96 16.34
N VAL A 285 -2.54 -4.21 16.75
CA VAL A 285 -1.99 -5.29 15.92
C VAL A 285 -3.08 -6.31 15.66
N ASN A 286 -3.13 -6.83 14.43
CA ASN A 286 -3.97 -7.99 14.13
C ASN A 286 -3.20 -9.03 13.29
N MET A 287 -3.60 -10.30 13.34
CA MET A 287 -2.84 -11.39 12.72
C MET A 287 -3.75 -12.33 11.94
N LEU A 288 -3.32 -12.74 10.75
CA LEU A 288 -4.02 -13.68 9.88
C LEU A 288 -3.16 -14.90 9.58
N PRO A 289 -3.74 -16.10 9.45
CA PRO A 289 -2.98 -17.24 8.96
C PRO A 289 -2.61 -17.04 7.48
N GLY A 290 -1.37 -17.37 7.17
CA GLY A 290 -0.80 -17.42 5.84
C GLY A 290 -0.78 -18.85 5.29
N SER A 291 0.18 -19.12 4.40
CA SER A 291 0.38 -20.46 3.86
C SER A 291 0.91 -21.42 4.92
N VAL A 292 0.62 -22.71 4.76
CA VAL A 292 1.12 -23.79 5.60
C VAL A 292 2.05 -24.66 4.76
N ASP A 293 3.22 -25.02 5.30
CA ASP A 293 4.13 -25.93 4.62
C ASP A 293 3.51 -27.34 4.54
N LYS A 294 3.64 -27.98 3.37
CA LYS A 294 3.05 -29.30 3.11
C LYS A 294 3.64 -30.39 4.01
N ASN A 295 4.94 -30.28 4.30
CA ASN A 295 5.68 -31.26 5.09
C ASN A 295 6.00 -30.70 6.48
N PRO A 296 6.10 -31.56 7.52
CA PRO A 296 6.64 -31.17 8.81
C PRO A 296 8.05 -30.59 8.65
N SER A 297 8.32 -29.48 9.32
CA SER A 297 9.62 -28.80 9.27
C SER A 297 10.47 -29.07 10.51
N ILE A 298 9.84 -29.25 11.67
CA ILE A 298 10.53 -29.55 12.94
C ILE A 298 9.78 -30.66 13.67
N GLY A 299 10.35 -31.87 13.72
CA GLY A 299 9.65 -33.03 14.27
C GLY A 299 8.31 -33.25 13.56
N ASN A 300 7.23 -33.33 14.33
CA ASN A 300 5.86 -33.44 13.79
C ASN A 300 5.20 -32.08 13.49
N ARG A 301 5.90 -30.96 13.72
CA ARG A 301 5.36 -29.60 13.59
C ARG A 301 5.50 -29.11 12.16
N ARG A 302 4.43 -28.50 11.66
CA ARG A 302 4.37 -27.84 10.36
C ARG A 302 4.57 -26.34 10.55
N LYS A 303 5.30 -25.73 9.61
CA LYS A 303 5.50 -24.28 9.59
C LYS A 303 4.25 -23.61 9.06
N VAL A 304 3.69 -22.70 9.85
CA VAL A 304 2.56 -21.86 9.46
C VAL A 304 3.06 -20.44 9.37
N PHE A 305 2.85 -19.81 8.21
CA PHE A 305 3.13 -18.39 8.07
C PHE A 305 2.04 -17.57 8.72
N VAL A 306 2.41 -16.48 9.38
CA VAL A 306 1.49 -15.54 10.03
C VAL A 306 1.68 -14.19 9.35
N LYS A 307 0.58 -13.59 8.91
CA LYS A 307 0.55 -12.23 8.37
C LYS A 307 0.21 -11.29 9.51
N VAL A 308 1.16 -10.46 9.91
CA VAL A 308 0.95 -9.43 10.94
C VAL A 308 0.52 -8.15 10.22
N VAL A 309 -0.68 -7.69 10.53
CA VAL A 309 -1.27 -6.44 10.04
C VAL A 309 -1.09 -5.38 11.12
N ASP A 310 -0.56 -4.23 10.73
CA ASP A 310 -0.40 -3.08 11.63
C ASP A 310 -0.89 -1.80 10.94
N GLY A 311 -1.84 -1.10 11.56
CA GLY A 311 -2.29 0.21 11.10
C GLY A 311 -1.33 1.32 11.52
N GLU A 312 -0.92 1.35 12.78
CA GLU A 312 -0.45 2.56 13.45
C GLU A 312 1.08 2.66 13.56
N CYS A 313 1.82 1.56 13.46
CA CYS A 313 3.20 1.52 13.95
C CYS A 313 4.12 0.54 13.18
N THR A 314 4.11 0.59 11.84
CA THR A 314 4.87 -0.36 11.00
C THR A 314 6.29 -0.60 11.48
N ASP A 315 7.02 0.43 11.93
CA ASP A 315 8.39 0.25 12.44
C ASP A 315 8.44 -0.36 13.85
N ARG A 316 7.49 -0.05 14.73
CA ARG A 316 7.48 -0.54 16.13
C ARG A 316 7.10 -2.01 16.22
N VAL A 317 6.15 -2.48 15.41
CA VAL A 317 5.71 -3.87 15.42
C VAL A 317 6.62 -4.73 14.56
N PHE A 318 6.97 -4.28 13.35
CA PHE A 318 7.78 -5.09 12.44
C PHE A 318 9.23 -5.24 12.90
N SER A 319 9.81 -4.24 13.57
CA SER A 319 11.16 -4.37 14.16
C SER A 319 11.23 -5.43 15.27
N ARG A 320 10.08 -5.77 15.88
CA ARG A 320 9.99 -6.78 16.93
C ARG A 320 9.77 -8.19 16.40
N LEU A 321 9.54 -8.38 15.11
CA LEU A 321 9.37 -9.72 14.57
C LEU A 321 10.71 -10.44 14.47
N LYS A 322 10.69 -11.75 14.72
CA LYS A 322 11.90 -12.59 14.73
C LYS A 322 12.56 -12.69 13.36
N GLU A 323 13.81 -13.11 13.37
CA GLU A 323 14.59 -13.39 12.16
C GLU A 323 13.85 -14.35 11.21
N GLY A 324 13.97 -14.10 9.91
CA GLY A 324 13.23 -14.80 8.86
C GLY A 324 11.84 -14.25 8.58
N SER A 325 11.43 -13.18 9.27
CA SER A 325 10.24 -12.41 8.89
C SER A 325 10.53 -11.54 7.66
N THR A 326 9.58 -11.43 6.73
CA THR A 326 9.76 -10.77 5.43
C THR A 326 8.65 -9.76 5.14
N LYS A 327 9.00 -8.62 4.54
CA LYS A 327 8.01 -7.64 4.08
C LYS A 327 7.20 -8.22 2.91
N THR A 328 5.93 -7.87 2.85
CA THR A 328 5.07 -8.21 1.69
C THR A 328 4.94 -7.01 0.76
N ASP A 329 4.22 -7.18 -0.36
CA ASP A 329 3.90 -6.07 -1.26
C ASP A 329 3.00 -5.01 -0.59
N ASP A 330 2.26 -5.38 0.45
CA ASP A 330 1.50 -4.47 1.29
C ASP A 330 2.40 -3.92 2.42
N PRO A 331 2.64 -2.60 2.50
CA PRO A 331 3.49 -2.01 3.54
C PRO A 331 2.89 -2.14 4.95
N LEU A 332 1.62 -2.55 5.09
CA LEU A 332 0.97 -2.84 6.37
C LEU A 332 1.01 -4.30 6.77
N VAL A 333 1.62 -5.15 5.95
CA VAL A 333 1.65 -6.58 6.21
C VAL A 333 3.07 -7.12 6.17
N MET A 334 3.47 -7.76 7.27
CA MET A 334 4.71 -8.53 7.34
C MET A 334 4.41 -10.00 7.55
N LYS A 335 5.19 -10.86 6.86
CA LYS A 335 5.08 -12.31 6.94
C LYS A 335 6.09 -12.83 7.95
N THR A 336 5.61 -13.43 9.04
CA THR A 336 6.42 -14.20 10.00
C THR A 336 5.94 -15.66 10.01
N PHE A 337 6.41 -16.47 10.95
CA PHE A 337 6.07 -17.89 11.01
C PHE A 337 6.08 -18.46 12.43
N VAL A 338 5.32 -19.54 12.63
CA VAL A 338 5.37 -20.39 13.82
C VAL A 338 5.42 -21.86 13.40
N HIS A 339 5.71 -22.74 14.35
CA HIS A 339 5.68 -24.19 14.16
C HIS A 339 4.64 -24.80 15.10
N VAL A 340 3.66 -25.49 14.52
CA VAL A 340 2.50 -26.04 15.24
C VAL A 340 2.24 -27.47 14.81
N GLU A 341 1.69 -28.27 15.71
CA GLU A 341 1.40 -29.69 15.46
C GLU A 341 0.13 -29.84 14.61
N ASP A 342 -0.88 -29.02 14.91
CA ASP A 342 -2.13 -28.94 14.14
C ASP A 342 -2.33 -27.54 13.55
N PRO A 343 -1.80 -27.30 12.34
CA PRO A 343 -2.08 -26.10 11.55
C PRO A 343 -3.55 -25.80 11.31
N GLU A 344 -4.42 -26.81 11.21
CA GLU A 344 -5.83 -26.56 10.91
C GLU A 344 -6.50 -25.88 12.10
N THR A 345 -6.30 -26.43 13.30
CA THR A 345 -6.74 -25.81 14.55
C THR A 345 -6.09 -24.45 14.77
N PHE A 346 -4.77 -24.34 14.57
CA PHE A 346 -4.08 -23.06 14.73
C PHE A 346 -4.62 -21.97 13.79
N CYS A 347 -4.79 -22.29 12.50
CA CYS A 347 -5.31 -21.34 11.52
C CYS A 347 -6.76 -20.94 11.83
N PHE A 348 -7.58 -21.89 12.28
CA PHE A 348 -8.94 -21.61 12.73
C PHE A 348 -8.95 -20.63 13.90
N CYS A 349 -8.21 -20.94 14.97
CA CYS A 349 -8.15 -20.10 16.16
C CYS A 349 -7.61 -18.70 15.85
N MET A 350 -6.61 -18.60 14.97
CA MET A 350 -6.06 -17.31 14.55
C MET A 350 -7.05 -16.48 13.72
N ARG A 351 -7.81 -17.10 12.80
CA ARG A 351 -8.89 -16.40 12.09
C ARG A 351 -9.98 -15.91 13.03
N TRP A 352 -10.38 -16.77 13.97
CA TRP A 352 -11.35 -16.40 14.98
C TRP A 352 -10.88 -15.16 15.76
N LYS A 353 -9.62 -15.14 16.20
CA LYS A 353 -9.05 -14.00 16.92
C LYS A 353 -9.03 -12.74 16.05
N TYR A 354 -8.69 -12.89 14.78
CA TYR A 354 -8.70 -11.80 13.82
C TYR A 354 -10.07 -11.14 13.72
N ASP A 355 -11.11 -11.96 13.53
CA ASP A 355 -12.49 -11.51 13.39
C ASP A 355 -13.02 -10.87 14.69
N ASP A 356 -12.68 -11.44 15.86
CA ASP A 356 -13.02 -10.87 17.17
C ASP A 356 -12.35 -9.51 17.39
N ASN A 357 -11.06 -9.40 17.08
CA ASN A 357 -10.33 -8.14 17.19
C ASN A 357 -10.85 -7.08 16.20
N ASP A 358 -11.14 -7.46 14.95
CA ASP A 358 -11.73 -6.58 13.95
C ASP A 358 -13.14 -6.11 14.37
N ALA A 359 -13.96 -6.99 14.94
CA ALA A 359 -15.26 -6.63 15.49
C ALA A 359 -15.16 -5.69 16.70
N ARG A 360 -14.24 -5.95 17.63
CA ARG A 360 -13.97 -5.08 18.79
C ARG A 360 -13.50 -3.70 18.34
N GLN A 361 -12.65 -3.65 17.33
CA GLN A 361 -12.15 -2.41 16.74
C GLN A 361 -13.26 -1.65 16.02
N ARG A 362 -14.08 -2.30 15.19
CA ARG A 362 -15.26 -1.68 14.56
C ARG A 362 -16.23 -1.15 15.62
N SER A 363 -16.53 -1.95 16.63
CA SER A 363 -17.40 -1.55 17.75
C SER A 363 -16.86 -0.35 18.50
N PHE A 364 -15.56 -0.25 18.71
CA PHE A 364 -14.93 0.91 19.34
C PHE A 364 -15.20 2.18 18.53
N PHE A 365 -15.04 2.13 17.20
CA PHE A 365 -15.30 3.29 16.36
C PHE A 365 -16.79 3.58 16.16
N ASP A 366 -17.64 2.54 16.12
CA ASP A 366 -19.10 2.61 15.93
C ASP A 366 -19.88 2.98 17.20
N MET A 367 -19.23 3.17 18.34
CA MET A 367 -19.89 3.68 19.54
C MET A 367 -20.60 5.00 19.21
N THR A 368 -21.93 4.91 19.13
CA THR A 368 -22.84 6.04 19.03
C THR A 368 -22.72 6.83 20.35
N PRO A 369 -22.86 8.16 20.32
CA PRO A 369 -22.83 8.98 21.52
C PRO A 369 -23.66 8.37 22.65
N ALA A 370 -23.02 8.03 23.77
CA ALA A 370 -23.74 8.16 25.03
C ALA A 370 -24.09 9.64 25.20
N VAL A 371 -25.27 9.90 25.73
CA VAL A 371 -25.92 11.19 26.02
C VAL A 371 -26.83 11.74 24.91
N ASP A 372 -28.13 11.70 25.24
CA ASP A 372 -29.26 12.49 24.74
C ASP A 372 -29.04 14.01 24.86
#